data_AF-A0A388P633-F1
#
_entry.id   AF-A0A388P633-F1
#
_cell.length_a   1.000
_cell.length_b   1.000
_cell.length_c   1.000
_cell.angle_alpha   90.00
_cell.angle_beta   90.00
_cell.angle_gamma   90.00
#
_symmetry.space_group_name_H-M   'P 1'
#
loop_
_entity.id
_entity.type
_entity.pdbx_description
1 polymer ?
#
loop_
_entity_poly.entity_id
_entity_poly.type
_entity_poly.pdbx_seq_one_letter_code
_entity_poly.pdbx_strand_id
1 'polypeptide(L)'
;MSSSHEAALSPDFLAEEVRRYHHFIVLALWLAVVTGAEIVLIFLPIPVAAILTILTLMSAGKFFAVILWFMHLIYDKRLLFWCFFAGLALAFATYAALLMLFSVDRIDTRWFS
;
A
#
# COMPACT_ATOMS: atom_id res chain seq x y z
N MET A 1 42.38 28.62 -2.90
CA MET A 1 41.80 27.94 -4.07
C MET A 1 42.02 26.44 -3.89
N SER A 2 40.95 25.64 -3.95
CA SER A 2 40.94 24.17 -3.94
C SER A 2 41.33 23.43 -2.63
N SER A 3 40.45 23.43 -1.63
CA SER A 3 40.46 22.41 -0.57
C SER A 3 39.08 21.79 -0.34
N SER A 4 38.23 21.78 -1.37
CA SER A 4 36.83 21.33 -1.32
C SER A 4 36.57 20.04 -2.11
N HIS A 5 37.59 19.23 -2.41
CA HIS A 5 37.48 18.06 -3.29
C HIS A 5 37.85 16.70 -2.66
N GLU A 6 37.98 16.62 -1.34
CA GLU A 6 38.31 15.36 -0.63
C GLU A 6 37.21 14.93 0.35
N ALA A 7 35.96 15.22 0.01
CA ALA A 7 34.79 14.55 0.59
C ALA A 7 34.51 13.24 -0.18
N ALA A 8 35.55 12.42 -0.35
CA ALA A 8 35.44 11.08 -0.92
C ALA A 8 34.77 10.16 0.12
N LEU A 9 33.53 9.76 -0.17
CA LEU A 9 32.84 8.54 0.28
C LEU A 9 33.50 7.82 1.47
N SER A 10 33.20 8.25 2.69
CA SER A 10 33.69 7.55 3.89
C SER A 10 33.09 6.14 3.94
N PRO A 11 33.87 5.12 4.35
CA PRO A 11 33.41 3.73 4.41
C PRO A 11 32.16 3.56 5.30
N ASP A 12 32.01 4.41 6.33
CA ASP A 12 30.86 4.41 7.23
C ASP A 12 29.58 4.93 6.55
N PHE A 13 29.66 5.98 5.72
CA PHE A 13 28.49 6.51 4.99
C PHE A 13 27.96 5.48 3.96
N LEU A 14 28.87 4.79 3.26
CA LEU A 14 28.52 3.72 2.34
C LEU A 14 27.87 2.52 3.06
N ALA A 15 28.39 2.16 4.24
CA ALA A 15 27.82 1.07 5.04
C ALA A 15 26.38 1.38 5.51
N GLU A 16 26.09 2.64 5.88
CA GLU A 16 24.75 3.08 6.27
C GLU A 16 23.76 3.09 5.09
N GLU A 17 24.16 3.58 3.91
CA GLU A 17 23.34 3.54 2.70
C GLU A 17 23.02 2.09 2.31
N VAL A 18 24.02 1.22 2.27
CA VAL A 18 23.86 -0.21 1.96
C VAL A 18 22.88 -0.88 2.93
N ARG A 19 22.95 -0.58 4.23
CA ARG A 19 22.02 -1.14 5.24
C ARG A 19 20.57 -0.70 5.00
N ARG A 20 20.37 0.55 4.59
CA ARG A 20 19.03 1.08 4.26
C ARG A 20 18.47 0.44 2.99
N TYR A 21 19.28 0.27 1.95
CA TYR A 21 18.88 -0.41 0.72
C TYR A 21 18.49 -1.87 0.96
N HIS A 22 19.23 -2.59 1.82
CA HIS A 22 18.91 -3.98 2.14
C HIS A 22 17.51 -4.13 2.75
N HIS A 23 17.08 -3.24 3.66
CA HIS A 23 15.73 -3.31 4.21
C HIS A 23 14.65 -3.13 3.15
N PHE A 24 14.80 -2.17 2.23
CA PHE A 24 13.82 -1.96 1.16
C PHE A 24 13.78 -3.12 0.17
N ILE A 25 14.94 -3.67 -0.18
CA ILE A 25 15.03 -4.81 -1.11
C ILE A 25 14.38 -6.06 -0.49
N VAL A 26 14.63 -6.33 0.79
CA VAL A 26 14.03 -7.47 1.50
C VAL A 26 12.51 -7.32 1.56
N LEU A 27 11.99 -6.12 1.85
CA LEU A 27 10.56 -5.88 1.86
C LEU A 27 9.93 -6.02 0.47
N ALA A 28 10.60 -5.51 -0.57
CA ALA A 28 10.15 -5.62 -1.95
C ALA A 28 10.07 -7.09 -2.38
N LEU A 29 11.08 -7.89 -2.01
CA LEU A 29 11.11 -9.32 -2.28
C LEU A 29 9.96 -10.04 -1.56
N TRP A 30 9.67 -9.67 -0.32
CA TRP A 30 8.55 -10.25 0.43
C TRP A 30 7.20 -9.91 -0.22
N LEU A 31 7.00 -8.68 -0.67
CA LEU A 31 5.81 -8.26 -1.42
C LEU A 31 5.67 -9.01 -2.75
N ALA A 32 6.78 -9.26 -3.44
CA ALA A 32 6.80 -10.04 -4.67
C ALA A 32 6.38 -11.50 -4.41
N VAL A 33 6.89 -12.12 -3.34
CA VAL A 33 6.51 -13.47 -2.93
C VAL A 33 5.02 -13.55 -2.59
N VAL A 34 4.49 -12.59 -1.82
CA VAL A 34 3.05 -12.52 -1.52
C VAL A 34 2.21 -12.42 -2.80
N THR A 35 2.65 -11.60 -3.76
CA THR A 35 1.93 -11.45 -5.03
C THR A 35 1.98 -12.74 -5.85
N GLY A 36 3.12 -13.45 -5.85
CA GLY A 36 3.20 -14.79 -6.42
C GLY A 36 2.24 -15.78 -5.76
N ALA A 37 2.11 -15.74 -4.42
CA ALA A 37 1.20 -16.59 -3.68
C ALA A 37 -0.28 -16.28 -4.00
N GLU A 38 -0.66 -15.01 -4.19
CA GLU A 38 -2.01 -14.62 -4.62
C GLU A 38 -2.37 -15.24 -5.98
N ILE A 39 -1.44 -15.22 -6.93
CA ILE A 39 -1.67 -15.83 -8.24
C ILE A 39 -1.95 -17.32 -8.09
N VAL A 40 -1.15 -18.04 -7.28
CA VAL A 40 -1.38 -19.47 -7.01
C VAL A 40 -2.72 -19.70 -6.32
N LEU A 41 -3.10 -18.85 -5.37
CA LEU A 41 -4.36 -18.96 -4.64
C LEU A 41 -5.60 -18.88 -5.55
N ILE A 42 -5.54 -18.05 -6.60
CA ILE A 42 -6.64 -17.91 -7.58
C ILE A 42 -6.89 -19.21 -8.35
N PHE A 43 -5.86 -20.03 -8.55
CA PHE A 43 -5.98 -21.32 -9.26
C PHE A 43 -6.46 -22.48 -8.38
N LEU A 44 -6.55 -22.30 -7.07
CA LEU A 44 -7.05 -23.33 -6.17
C LEU A 44 -8.59 -23.45 -6.28
N PRO A 45 -9.16 -24.66 -6.25
CA PRO A 45 -10.61 -24.89 -6.30
C PRO A 45 -11.26 -24.63 -4.92
N ILE A 46 -11.10 -23.43 -4.39
CA ILE A 46 -11.68 -22.94 -3.13
C ILE A 46 -12.96 -22.14 -3.45
N PRO A 47 -13.97 -22.09 -2.54
CA PRO A 47 -15.13 -21.23 -2.72
C PRO A 47 -14.75 -19.77 -2.99
N VAL A 48 -15.40 -19.17 -3.99
CA VAL A 48 -15.12 -17.80 -4.48
C VAL A 48 -15.17 -16.77 -3.36
N ALA A 49 -16.14 -16.88 -2.44
CA ALA A 49 -16.24 -15.97 -1.29
C ALA A 49 -14.98 -15.99 -0.42
N ALA A 50 -14.43 -17.18 -0.15
CA ALA A 50 -13.20 -17.30 0.63
C ALA A 50 -12.00 -16.71 -0.14
N ILE A 51 -11.87 -17.00 -1.44
CA ILE A 51 -10.83 -16.42 -2.30
C ILE A 51 -10.89 -14.88 -2.26
N LEU A 52 -12.06 -14.29 -2.47
CA LEU A 52 -12.24 -12.84 -2.46
C LEU A 52 -11.86 -12.20 -1.12
N THR A 53 -12.26 -12.82 0.00
CA THR A 53 -11.87 -12.31 1.33
C THR A 53 -10.38 -12.37 1.57
N ILE A 54 -9.73 -13.48 1.20
CA ILE A 54 -8.28 -13.66 1.39
C ILE A 54 -7.49 -12.71 0.48
N LEU A 55 -7.87 -12.60 -0.80
CA LEU A 55 -7.23 -11.67 -1.73
C LEU A 55 -7.38 -10.22 -1.30
N THR A 56 -8.57 -9.85 -0.79
CA THR A 56 -8.81 -8.51 -0.27
C THR A 56 -7.92 -8.23 0.95
N LEU A 57 -7.78 -9.21 1.86
CA LEU A 57 -6.93 -9.08 3.03
C LEU A 57 -5.44 -8.99 2.66
N MET A 58 -4.96 -9.83 1.73
CA MET A 58 -3.57 -9.78 1.25
C MET A 58 -3.28 -8.47 0.52
N SER A 59 -4.20 -7.98 -0.30
CA SER A 59 -4.08 -6.70 -1.00
C SER A 59 -4.04 -5.52 -0.03
N ALA A 60 -4.92 -5.50 0.97
CA ALA A 60 -4.89 -4.49 2.03
C ALA A 60 -3.56 -4.53 2.80
N GLY A 61 -3.09 -5.73 3.20
CA GLY A 61 -1.81 -5.89 3.88
C GLY A 61 -0.62 -5.35 3.08
N LYS A 62 -0.57 -5.64 1.78
CA LYS A 62 0.45 -5.08 0.87
C LYS A 62 0.36 -3.58 0.75
N PHE A 63 -0.85 -3.03 0.62
CA PHE A 63 -1.06 -1.59 0.57
C PHE A 63 -0.46 -0.92 1.81
N PHE A 64 -0.77 -1.42 3.01
CA PHE A 64 -0.21 -0.91 4.28
C PHE A 64 1.31 -1.06 4.35
N ALA A 65 1.87 -2.20 3.92
CA ALA A 65 3.31 -2.40 3.89
C ALA A 65 4.02 -1.37 3.00
N VAL A 66 3.44 -1.05 1.83
CA VAL A 66 3.98 -0.04 0.91
C VAL A 66 3.95 1.36 1.53
N ILE A 67 2.81 1.80 2.05
CA ILE A 67 2.70 3.15 2.60
C ILE A 67 3.52 3.33 3.88
N LEU A 68 3.59 2.32 4.75
CA LEU A 68 4.31 2.45 6.03
C LEU A 68 5.84 2.42 5.82
N TRP A 69 6.34 1.54 4.95
CA TRP A 69 7.79 1.37 4.74
C TRP A 69 8.33 2.07 3.50
N PHE A 70 7.78 1.84 2.31
CA PHE A 70 8.32 2.42 1.07
C PHE A 70 8.09 3.93 1.00
N MET A 71 6.94 4.41 1.48
CA MET A 71 6.70 5.85 1.64
C MET A 71 7.24 6.42 2.95
N HIS A 72 7.96 5.60 3.74
CA HIS A 72 8.62 5.99 4.98
C HIS A 72 7.70 6.63 6.03
N LEU A 73 6.37 6.42 5.95
CA LEU A 73 5.40 7.09 6.81
C LEU A 73 5.63 6.79 8.30
N ILE A 74 6.24 5.64 8.62
CA ILE A 74 6.61 5.28 9.99
C ILE A 74 7.81 6.06 10.55
N TYR A 75 8.66 6.61 9.67
CA TYR A 75 9.86 7.38 10.02
C TYR A 75 9.68 8.89 9.82
N ASP A 76 8.59 9.32 9.19
CA ASP A 76 8.29 10.71 8.89
C ASP A 76 7.54 11.43 10.04
N LYS A 77 7.31 12.73 9.89
CA LYS A 77 6.58 13.55 10.85
C LYS A 77 5.12 13.10 10.96
N ARG A 78 4.60 13.13 12.18
CA ARG A 78 3.20 12.75 12.49
C ARG A 78 2.16 13.51 11.67
N LEU A 79 2.46 14.70 11.17
CA LEU A 79 1.56 15.47 10.31
C LEU A 79 1.30 14.77 8.96
N LEU A 80 2.34 14.24 8.32
CA LEU A 80 2.21 13.54 7.03
C LEU A 80 1.42 12.24 7.20
N PHE A 81 1.62 11.54 8.33
CA PHE A 81 0.83 10.38 8.70
C PHE A 81 -0.67 10.71 8.79
N TRP A 82 -1.05 11.78 9.51
CA TRP A 82 -2.46 12.19 9.63
C TRP A 82 -3.06 12.70 8.31
N CYS A 83 -2.28 13.42 7.50
CA CYS A 83 -2.74 13.91 6.20
C CYS A 83 -3.06 12.73 5.25
N PHE A 84 -2.19 11.72 5.21
CA PHE A 84 -2.42 10.50 4.43
C PHE A 84 -3.68 9.75 4.89
N PHE A 85 -3.81 9.54 6.20
CA PHE A 85 -4.99 8.86 6.76
C PHE A 85 -6.29 9.63 6.54
N ALA A 86 -6.25 10.96 6.58
CA ALA A 86 -7.41 11.80 6.25
C ALA A 86 -7.81 11.62 4.78
N GLY A 87 -6.85 11.57 3.85
CA GLY A 87 -7.11 11.27 2.44
C GLY A 87 -7.69 9.86 2.23
N LEU A 88 -7.14 8.86 2.92
CA LEU A 88 -7.65 7.49 2.89
C LEU A 88 -9.08 7.41 3.41
N ALA A 89 -9.36 8.04 4.56
CA ALA A 89 -10.71 8.11 5.13
C ALA A 89 -11.69 8.80 4.19
N LEU A 90 -11.28 9.90 3.55
CA LEU A 90 -12.10 10.63 2.60
C LEU A 90 -12.40 9.78 1.35
N ALA A 91 -11.43 9.02 0.83
CA ALA A 91 -11.65 8.11 -0.29
C ALA A 91 -12.65 6.99 0.05
N PHE A 92 -12.53 6.38 1.23
CA PHE A 92 -13.50 5.38 1.69
C PHE A 92 -14.88 5.99 1.91
N ALA A 93 -14.95 7.20 2.47
CA ALA A 93 -16.21 7.91 2.71
C ALA A 93 -16.93 8.24 1.40
N THR A 94 -16.23 8.76 0.39
CA THR A 94 -16.85 9.07 -0.91
C THR A 94 -17.25 7.80 -1.66
N TYR A 95 -16.43 6.74 -1.62
CA TYR A 95 -16.79 5.45 -2.19
C TYR A 95 -18.05 4.86 -1.53
N ALA A 96 -18.12 4.87 -0.19
CA ALA A 96 -19.30 4.43 0.54
C ALA A 96 -20.54 5.30 0.23
N ALA A 97 -20.38 6.62 0.14
CA ALA A 97 -21.45 7.52 -0.24
C ALA A 97 -21.98 7.25 -1.65
N LEU A 98 -21.10 6.93 -2.61
CA LEU A 98 -21.49 6.53 -3.97
C LEU A 98 -22.28 5.22 -3.95
N LEU A 99 -21.83 4.20 -3.20
CA LEU A 99 -22.57 2.95 -3.05
C LEU A 99 -23.95 3.17 -2.42
N MET A 100 -24.07 4.07 -1.44
CA MET A 100 -25.35 4.45 -0.82
C MET A 100 -26.26 5.27 -1.74
N LEU A 101 -25.67 6.03 -2.67
CA LEU A 101 -26.40 6.84 -3.63
C LEU A 101 -26.98 5.98 -4.76
N PHE A 102 -26.19 5.03 -5.26
CA PHE A 102 -26.58 4.11 -6.34
C PHE A 102 -27.18 2.79 -5.84
N SER A 103 -27.45 2.64 -4.55
CA SER A 103 -28.09 1.44 -4.02
C SER A 103 -29.46 1.27 -4.66
N VAL A 104 -29.69 0.12 -5.31
CA VAL A 104 -30.89 -0.21 -6.10
C VAL A 104 -32.19 0.02 -5.34
N ASP A 105 -32.16 -0.13 -4.02
CA ASP A 105 -33.30 0.06 -3.11
C ASP A 105 -33.89 1.49 -3.13
N ARG A 106 -33.15 2.48 -3.65
CA ARG A 106 -33.58 3.90 -3.74
C ARG A 106 -33.83 4.39 -5.16
N ILE A 107 -33.67 3.54 -6.17
CA ILE A 107 -33.95 3.90 -7.56
C ILE A 107 -35.44 3.68 -7.80
N ASP A 108 -36.24 4.76 -7.78
CA ASP A 108 -37.65 4.69 -8.13
C ASP A 108 -37.82 4.43 -9.63
N THR A 109 -37.82 3.16 -10.03
CA THR A 109 -38.03 2.73 -11.42
C THR A 109 -39.49 2.82 -11.85
N ARG A 110 -40.42 3.31 -11.01
CA ARG A 110 -41.84 3.43 -11.36
C ARG A 110 -42.11 4.40 -12.50
N TRP A 111 -41.16 5.30 -12.79
CA TRP A 111 -41.21 6.22 -13.92
C TRP A 111 -40.85 5.59 -15.28
N PHE A 112 -40.37 4.35 -15.30
CA PHE A 112 -40.06 3.59 -16.53
C PHE A 112 -41.10 2.51 -16.86
N SER A 113 -42.27 2.55 -16.20
CA SER A 113 -43.44 1.69 -16.43
C SER A 113 -44.62 2.47 -16.98
#